data_AF-B5RS59-F1
#
_entry.id   AF-B5RS59-F1
#
_cell.length_a   1.000
_cell.length_b   1.000
_cell.length_c   1.000
_cell.angle_alpha   90.00
_cell.angle_beta   90.00
_cell.angle_gamma   90.00
#
_symmetry.space_group_name_H-M   'P 1'
#
loop_
_entity.id
_entity.type
_entity.pdbx_description
1 polymer ?
#
loop_
_entity_poly.entity_id
_entity_poly.type
_entity_poly.pdbx_seq_one_letter_code
_entity_poly.pdbx_strand_id
1 'polypeptide(L)'
;MKIINFTLILLLLMSSCEQDNNTNKGIKSSNKRDLEQQVEAQKTPEEDLREKLDDNQRKGLDFLKEALSNSESEFNKFLNEEESKIKEALDHIQSELAKCTGNEAVQQKETFKEVVKGALEGGLDNLKILLIALAIKTTNKTINLQNKFHKQNLKCRFKKENTKISSYK
;
A
#
# COMPACT_ATOMS: atom_id res chain seq x y z
N MET A 1 3.99 -32.69 3.86
CA MET A 1 4.27 -32.36 2.45
C MET A 1 3.16 -32.95 1.59
N LYS A 2 2.24 -32.11 1.12
CA LYS A 2 1.11 -32.50 0.26
C LYS A 2 1.33 -31.83 -1.09
N ILE A 3 2.12 -32.46 -1.95
CA ILE A 3 2.39 -32.04 -3.34
C ILE A 3 1.64 -33.02 -4.24
N ILE A 4 0.31 -32.98 -4.25
CA ILE A 4 -0.50 -33.56 -5.31
C ILE A 4 -1.83 -32.83 -5.28
N ASN A 5 -2.11 -31.95 -6.24
CA ASN A 5 -3.46 -31.47 -6.61
C ASN A 5 -3.48 -30.52 -7.82
N PHE A 6 -2.55 -30.68 -8.79
CA PHE A 6 -2.64 -29.94 -10.07
C PHE A 6 -2.53 -30.83 -11.32
N THR A 7 -2.16 -32.11 -11.16
CA THR A 7 -1.99 -33.04 -12.28
C THR A 7 -3.30 -33.59 -12.83
N LEU A 8 -4.40 -33.57 -12.07
CA LEU A 8 -5.70 -34.10 -12.52
C LEU A 8 -6.52 -33.12 -13.39
N ILE A 9 -6.25 -31.82 -13.30
CA ILE A 9 -7.00 -30.80 -14.06
C ILE A 9 -6.46 -30.69 -15.51
N LEU A 10 -5.18 -31.01 -15.74
CA LEU A 10 -4.56 -30.92 -17.07
C LEU A 10 -4.97 -32.05 -18.03
N LEU A 11 -5.42 -33.20 -17.51
CA LEU A 11 -5.86 -34.36 -18.30
C LEU A 11 -7.26 -34.20 -18.92
N LEU A 12 -8.12 -33.35 -18.35
CA LEU A 12 -9.50 -33.13 -18.82
C LEU A 12 -9.59 -32.33 -20.12
N LEU A 13 -8.51 -31.63 -20.52
CA LEU A 13 -8.53 -30.74 -21.70
C LEU A 13 -8.16 -31.44 -23.03
N MET A 14 -7.77 -32.72 -22.99
CA MET A 14 -7.30 -33.46 -24.18
C MET A 14 -8.30 -34.47 -24.75
N SER A 15 -9.55 -34.53 -24.24
CA SER A 15 -10.55 -35.52 -24.67
C SER A 15 -11.77 -34.95 -25.41
N SER A 16 -11.70 -33.71 -25.94
CA SER A 16 -12.72 -33.20 -26.86
C SER A 16 -12.16 -33.00 -28.28
N CYS A 17 -11.66 -34.06 -28.90
CA CYS A 17 -11.45 -34.10 -30.34
C CYS A 17 -11.62 -35.54 -30.86
N GLU A 18 -12.87 -35.98 -30.99
CA GLU A 18 -13.30 -37.04 -31.91
C GLU A 18 -14.81 -36.88 -32.07
N GLN A 19 -15.40 -36.65 -33.25
CA GLN A 19 -15.58 -37.54 -34.41
C GLN A 19 -16.32 -36.67 -35.48
N ASP A 20 -16.37 -36.89 -36.79
CA ASP A 20 -16.15 -38.02 -37.68
C ASP A 20 -15.94 -37.49 -39.11
N ASN A 21 -15.12 -38.20 -39.88
CA ASN A 21 -15.13 -38.09 -41.33
C ASN A 21 -16.35 -38.88 -41.86
N ASN A 22 -17.22 -38.25 -42.67
CA ASN A 22 -17.50 -38.66 -44.06
C ASN A 22 -18.80 -38.08 -44.67
N THR A 23 -18.67 -37.67 -45.94
CA THR A 23 -19.68 -37.57 -47.01
C THR A 23 -20.67 -36.38 -47.02
N ASN A 24 -20.26 -35.35 -47.77
CA ASN A 24 -20.99 -34.68 -48.85
C ASN A 24 -22.54 -34.63 -48.75
N LYS A 25 -23.07 -33.49 -48.27
CA LYS A 25 -24.30 -32.90 -48.82
C LYS A 25 -24.34 -31.41 -48.49
N GLY A 26 -24.21 -30.58 -49.53
CA GLY A 26 -24.29 -29.13 -49.38
C GLY A 26 -25.66 -28.68 -48.90
N ILE A 27 -25.68 -27.88 -47.84
CA ILE A 27 -26.75 -26.92 -47.55
C ILE A 27 -26.08 -25.64 -47.04
N LYS A 28 -26.11 -24.60 -47.89
CA LYS A 28 -25.91 -23.20 -47.47
C LYS A 28 -27.03 -22.85 -46.50
N SER A 29 -26.70 -22.43 -45.28
CA SER A 29 -27.52 -21.46 -44.57
C SER A 29 -26.66 -20.60 -43.66
N SER A 30 -26.61 -19.31 -44.01
CA SER A 30 -26.09 -18.20 -43.24
C SER A 30 -26.54 -18.26 -41.78
N ASN A 31 -25.58 -18.21 -40.87
CA ASN A 31 -25.61 -17.36 -39.68
C ASN A 31 -24.24 -17.46 -39.01
N LYS A 32 -23.30 -16.66 -39.55
CA LYS A 32 -22.16 -16.14 -38.81
C LYS A 32 -22.76 -15.36 -37.63
N ARG A 33 -23.05 -16.04 -36.53
CA ARG A 33 -23.35 -15.35 -35.28
C ARG A 33 -22.02 -14.78 -34.85
N ASP A 34 -21.94 -13.45 -34.88
CA ASP A 34 -20.91 -12.69 -34.18
C ASP A 34 -20.78 -13.28 -32.78
N LEU A 35 -19.69 -14.02 -32.61
CA LEU A 35 -19.16 -14.37 -31.30
C LEU A 35 -18.20 -13.25 -30.87
N GLU A 36 -18.56 -12.00 -31.14
CA GLU A 36 -18.21 -10.86 -30.29
C GLU A 36 -19.06 -10.97 -29.01
N GLN A 37 -18.90 -12.11 -28.32
CA GLN A 37 -19.26 -12.22 -26.93
C GLN A 37 -18.34 -11.22 -26.24
N GLN A 38 -18.89 -10.08 -25.84
CA GLN A 38 -18.27 -9.10 -24.95
C GLN A 38 -17.59 -9.87 -23.82
N VAL A 39 -16.29 -10.09 -23.96
CA VAL A 39 -15.44 -10.33 -22.80
C VAL A 39 -15.31 -8.95 -22.19
N GLU A 40 -16.28 -8.57 -21.34
CA GLU A 40 -15.99 -7.57 -20.32
C GLU A 40 -14.73 -8.08 -19.62
N ALA A 41 -13.62 -7.39 -19.86
CA ALA A 41 -12.34 -7.74 -19.28
C ALA A 41 -12.55 -7.86 -17.76
N GLN A 42 -12.36 -9.06 -17.23
CA GLN A 42 -12.47 -9.30 -15.81
C GLN A 42 -11.44 -8.39 -15.13
N LYS A 43 -11.92 -7.42 -14.34
CA LYS A 43 -11.06 -6.48 -13.64
C LYS A 43 -10.18 -7.25 -12.66
N THR A 44 -8.95 -6.80 -12.52
CA THR A 44 -8.05 -7.31 -11.50
C THR A 44 -8.52 -6.86 -10.11
N PRO A 45 -8.18 -7.59 -9.02
CA PRO A 45 -8.50 -7.15 -7.66
C PRO A 45 -7.99 -5.75 -7.32
N GLU A 46 -6.87 -5.32 -7.92
CA GLU A 46 -6.35 -3.97 -7.77
C GLU A 46 -7.25 -2.92 -8.46
N GLU A 47 -7.69 -3.18 -9.69
CA GLU A 47 -8.58 -2.27 -10.43
C GLU A 47 -9.93 -2.15 -9.73
N ASP A 48 -10.51 -3.26 -9.30
CA ASP A 48 -11.75 -3.28 -8.52
C ASP A 48 -11.62 -2.51 -7.21
N LEU A 49 -10.48 -2.63 -6.53
CA LEU A 49 -10.20 -1.86 -5.33
C LEU A 49 -10.08 -0.36 -5.64
N ARG A 50 -9.30 0.01 -6.67
CA ARG A 50 -9.04 1.42 -7.06
C ARG A 50 -10.31 2.20 -7.36
N GLU A 51 -11.35 1.56 -7.89
CA GLU A 51 -12.64 2.21 -8.14
C GLU A 51 -13.36 2.65 -6.86
N LYS A 52 -13.06 2.00 -5.73
CA LYS A 52 -13.67 2.25 -4.43
C LYS A 52 -12.84 3.15 -3.51
N LEU A 53 -11.61 3.47 -3.92
CA LEU A 53 -10.68 4.31 -3.19
C LEU A 53 -10.79 5.78 -3.63
N ASP A 54 -10.60 6.69 -2.69
CA ASP A 54 -10.39 8.10 -3.02
C ASP A 54 -8.95 8.37 -3.55
N ASP A 55 -8.70 9.59 -4.00
CA ASP A 55 -7.41 9.97 -4.62
C ASP A 55 -6.21 9.88 -3.66
N ASN A 56 -6.42 10.06 -2.36
CA ASN A 56 -5.35 9.94 -1.36
C ASN A 56 -5.05 8.47 -1.08
N GLN A 57 -6.07 7.65 -0.96
CA GLN A 57 -5.95 6.20 -0.80
C GLN A 57 -5.29 5.56 -2.01
N ARG A 58 -5.62 5.99 -3.23
CA ARG A 58 -4.95 5.54 -4.47
C ARG A 58 -3.44 5.82 -4.45
N LYS A 59 -3.04 7.01 -4.00
CA LYS A 59 -1.60 7.34 -3.84
C LYS A 59 -0.94 6.48 -2.77
N GLY A 60 -1.64 6.18 -1.68
CA GLY A 60 -1.19 5.22 -0.67
C GLY A 60 -0.99 3.83 -1.26
N LEU A 61 -1.90 3.38 -2.13
CA LEU A 61 -1.84 2.09 -2.80
C LEU A 61 -0.67 2.03 -3.80
N ASP A 62 -0.43 3.10 -4.56
CA ASP A 62 0.73 3.24 -5.45
C ASP A 62 2.04 3.12 -4.68
N PHE A 63 2.16 3.85 -3.56
CA PHE A 63 3.32 3.78 -2.69
C PHE A 63 3.53 2.37 -2.12
N LEU A 64 2.45 1.72 -1.68
CA LEU A 64 2.51 0.36 -1.16
C LEU A 64 2.97 -0.63 -2.22
N LYS A 65 2.42 -0.54 -3.43
CA LYS A 65 2.80 -1.37 -4.57
C LYS A 65 4.28 -1.20 -4.92
N GLU A 66 4.78 0.03 -4.86
CA GLU A 66 6.20 0.32 -5.06
C GLU A 66 7.07 -0.30 -3.95
N ALA A 67 6.68 -0.14 -2.68
CA ALA A 67 7.37 -0.72 -1.52
C ALA A 67 7.43 -2.26 -1.59
N LEU A 68 6.39 -2.89 -2.12
CA LEU A 68 6.27 -4.34 -2.28
C LEU A 68 6.58 -4.83 -3.70
N SER A 69 7.26 -4.04 -4.52
CA SER A 69 7.59 -4.39 -5.92
C SER A 69 8.34 -5.71 -6.07
N ASN A 70 9.08 -6.14 -5.05
CA ASN A 70 9.80 -7.41 -4.99
C ASN A 70 8.97 -8.56 -4.40
N SER A 71 7.69 -8.36 -4.08
CA SER A 71 6.86 -9.29 -3.31
C SER A 71 5.39 -9.21 -3.71
N GLU A 72 5.09 -9.65 -4.94
CA GLU A 72 3.73 -9.70 -5.49
C GLU A 72 2.77 -10.50 -4.59
N SER A 73 3.24 -11.56 -3.93
CA SER A 73 2.43 -12.34 -2.99
C SER A 73 1.95 -11.53 -1.80
N GLU A 74 2.78 -10.63 -1.26
CA GLU A 74 2.39 -9.79 -0.12
C GLU A 74 1.41 -8.69 -0.56
N PHE A 75 1.63 -8.13 -1.75
CA PHE A 75 0.67 -7.17 -2.32
C PHE A 75 -0.69 -7.84 -2.58
N ASN A 76 -0.70 -9.05 -3.15
CA ASN A 76 -1.93 -9.80 -3.38
C ASN A 76 -2.63 -10.20 -2.07
N LYS A 77 -1.88 -10.55 -1.01
CA LYS A 77 -2.48 -10.78 0.32
C LYS A 77 -3.16 -9.51 0.82
N PHE A 78 -2.51 -8.36 0.72
CA PHE A 78 -3.11 -7.08 1.08
C PHE A 78 -4.40 -6.78 0.31
N LEU A 79 -4.43 -7.05 -1.01
CA LEU A 79 -5.64 -6.85 -1.83
C LEU A 79 -6.81 -7.77 -1.45
N ASN A 80 -6.54 -8.91 -0.82
CA ASN A 80 -7.57 -9.88 -0.39
C ASN A 80 -8.11 -9.62 1.03
N GLU A 81 -7.66 -8.56 1.68
CA GLU A 81 -8.11 -8.20 3.03
C GLU A 81 -9.43 -7.44 3.02
N GLU A 82 -10.01 -7.24 4.19
CA GLU A 82 -11.28 -6.52 4.31
C GLU A 82 -11.13 -5.07 3.81
N GLU A 83 -12.03 -4.63 2.91
CA GLU A 83 -11.98 -3.31 2.27
C GLU A 83 -11.85 -2.16 3.29
N SER A 84 -12.54 -2.25 4.42
CA SER A 84 -12.48 -1.27 5.52
C SER A 84 -11.06 -1.14 6.10
N LYS A 85 -10.37 -2.27 6.33
CA LYS A 85 -9.00 -2.33 6.84
C LYS A 85 -7.99 -1.84 5.83
N ILE A 86 -8.19 -2.18 4.56
CA ILE A 86 -7.37 -1.68 3.45
C ILE A 86 -7.44 -0.15 3.42
N LYS A 87 -8.64 0.44 3.38
CA LYS A 87 -8.83 1.90 3.38
C LYS A 87 -8.15 2.58 4.56
N GLU A 88 -8.35 2.05 5.77
CA GLU A 88 -7.73 2.60 6.98
C GLU A 88 -6.19 2.54 6.93
N ALA A 89 -5.62 1.43 6.41
CA ALA A 89 -4.18 1.30 6.25
C ALA A 89 -3.62 2.30 5.21
N LEU A 90 -4.32 2.48 4.08
CA LEU A 90 -3.94 3.42 3.03
C LEU A 90 -4.02 4.88 3.51
N ASP A 91 -5.05 5.24 4.28
CA ASP A 91 -5.17 6.55 4.92
C ASP A 91 -3.99 6.81 5.87
N HIS A 92 -3.61 5.80 6.65
CA HIS A 92 -2.49 5.92 7.57
C HIS A 92 -1.16 6.11 6.84
N ILE A 93 -0.89 5.27 5.82
CA ILE A 93 0.30 5.40 4.96
C ILE A 93 0.39 6.82 4.39
N GLN A 94 -0.73 7.33 3.86
CA GLN A 94 -0.72 8.66 3.26
C GLN A 94 -0.52 9.78 4.29
N SER A 95 -1.06 9.63 5.50
CA SER A 95 -0.86 10.59 6.59
C SER A 95 0.61 10.67 7.02
N GLU A 96 1.35 9.55 7.01
CA GLU A 96 2.78 9.51 7.30
C GLU A 96 3.60 10.05 6.13
N LEU A 97 3.24 9.71 4.88
CA LEU A 97 3.89 10.26 3.68
C LEU A 97 3.79 11.78 3.61
N ALA A 98 2.67 12.35 4.03
CA ALA A 98 2.47 13.80 4.09
C ALA A 98 3.43 14.50 5.07
N LYS A 99 3.98 13.76 6.05
CA LYS A 99 4.99 14.28 6.99
C LYS A 99 6.40 14.24 6.38
N CYS A 100 6.65 13.41 5.37
CA CYS A 100 7.92 13.33 4.66
C CYS A 100 8.13 14.57 3.76
N THR A 101 8.59 15.67 4.35
CA THR A 101 8.76 16.98 3.71
C THR A 101 10.17 17.54 3.94
N GLY A 102 10.55 18.55 3.16
CA GLY A 102 11.87 19.21 3.24
C GLY A 102 12.99 18.46 2.52
N ASN A 103 14.25 18.83 2.82
CA ASN A 103 15.43 18.38 2.08
C ASN A 103 15.71 16.86 2.22
N GLU A 104 15.18 16.21 3.26
CA GLU A 104 15.38 14.79 3.54
C GLU A 104 14.18 13.92 3.12
N ALA A 105 13.16 14.51 2.46
CA ALA A 105 11.90 13.83 2.15
C ALA A 105 12.10 12.51 1.36
N VAL A 106 13.05 12.48 0.42
CA VAL A 106 13.35 11.28 -0.37
C VAL A 106 13.86 10.14 0.53
N GLN A 107 14.85 10.41 1.39
CA GLN A 107 15.42 9.40 2.29
C GLN A 107 14.40 8.91 3.32
N GLN A 108 13.53 9.80 3.79
CA GLN A 108 12.45 9.46 4.72
C GLN A 108 11.42 8.53 4.05
N LYS A 109 11.06 8.80 2.79
CA LYS A 109 10.16 7.93 2.02
C LYS A 109 10.76 6.55 1.78
N GLU A 110 12.05 6.47 1.44
CA GLU A 110 12.74 5.17 1.28
C GLU A 110 12.80 4.38 2.59
N THR A 111 13.12 5.05 3.71
CA THR A 111 13.07 4.41 5.03
C THR A 111 11.66 3.95 5.37
N PHE A 112 10.65 4.72 4.98
CA PHE A 112 9.26 4.39 5.22
C PHE A 112 8.80 3.16 4.42
N LYS A 113 9.29 2.96 3.19
CA LYS A 113 9.03 1.75 2.41
C LYS A 113 9.49 0.49 3.15
N GLU A 114 10.71 0.49 3.69
CA GLU A 114 11.26 -0.66 4.44
C GLU A 114 10.45 -0.97 5.71
N VAL A 115 10.00 0.07 6.41
CA VAL A 115 9.12 -0.06 7.57
C VAL A 115 7.79 -0.72 7.19
N VAL A 116 7.12 -0.21 6.14
CA VAL A 116 5.83 -0.74 5.67
C VAL A 116 5.97 -2.20 5.26
N LYS A 117 7.03 -2.53 4.52
CA LYS A 117 7.35 -3.90 4.12
C LYS A 117 7.50 -4.83 5.33
N GLY A 118 8.37 -4.48 6.27
CA GLY A 118 8.59 -5.31 7.47
C GLY A 118 7.35 -5.44 8.35
N ALA A 119 6.48 -4.42 8.37
CA ALA A 119 5.24 -4.50 9.12
C ALA A 119 4.22 -5.46 8.48
N LEU A 120 4.11 -5.44 7.15
CA LEU A 120 3.19 -6.30 6.41
C LEU A 120 3.59 -7.77 6.38
N GLU A 121 4.89 -8.08 6.49
CA GLU A 121 5.34 -9.47 6.76
C GLU A 121 4.71 -10.04 8.05
N GLY A 122 4.40 -9.18 9.02
CA GLY A 122 3.67 -9.52 10.23
C GLY A 122 2.15 -9.35 10.15
N GLY A 123 1.59 -8.95 9.01
CA GLY A 123 0.16 -8.69 8.79
C GLY A 123 -0.28 -7.23 9.04
N LEU A 124 -1.51 -6.88 8.60
CA LEU A 124 -2.02 -5.50 8.69
C LEU A 124 -2.16 -4.96 10.11
N ASP A 125 -2.40 -5.81 11.10
CA ASP A 125 -2.47 -5.39 12.50
C ASP A 125 -1.12 -4.86 13.00
N ASN A 126 -0.01 -5.45 12.53
CA ASN A 126 1.34 -4.99 12.84
C ASN A 126 1.68 -3.68 12.13
N LEU A 127 1.16 -3.45 10.91
CA LEU A 127 1.27 -2.17 10.23
C LEU A 127 0.67 -1.04 11.09
N LYS A 128 -0.54 -1.21 11.62
CA LYS A 128 -1.14 -0.20 12.52
C LYS A 128 -0.29 0.08 13.75
N ILE A 129 0.18 -0.97 14.43
CA ILE A 129 1.00 -0.83 15.66
C ILE A 129 2.31 -0.11 15.36
N LEU A 130 3.00 -0.49 14.29
CA LEU A 130 4.31 0.05 13.94
C LEU A 130 4.21 1.53 13.51
N LEU A 131 3.16 1.88 12.77
CA LEU A 131 2.92 3.25 12.34
C LEU A 131 2.53 4.16 13.53
N ILE A 132 1.72 3.67 14.47
CA ILE A 132 1.43 4.37 15.74
C ILE A 132 2.74 4.59 16.54
N ALA A 133 3.61 3.58 16.62
CA ALA A 133 4.88 3.71 17.32
C ALA A 133 5.82 4.75 16.67
N LEU A 134 5.83 4.83 15.34
CA LEU A 134 6.56 5.87 14.59
C LEU A 134 6.01 7.27 14.84
N ALA A 135 4.69 7.42 14.88
CA ALA A 135 4.05 8.68 15.22
C ALA A 135 4.42 9.12 16.65
N ILE A 136 4.38 8.22 17.64
CA ILE A 136 4.77 8.49 19.04
C ILE A 136 6.24 8.90 19.14
N LYS A 137 7.14 8.18 18.45
CA LYS A 137 8.58 8.49 18.43
C LYS A 137 8.84 9.89 17.87
N THR A 138 8.12 10.26 16.81
CA THR A 138 8.21 11.59 16.19
C THR A 138 7.70 12.68 17.15
N THR A 139 6.57 12.48 17.80
CA THR A 139 6.01 13.43 18.77
C THR A 139 6.95 13.65 19.97
N ASN A 140 7.54 12.59 20.51
CA ASN A 140 8.49 12.69 21.63
C ASN A 140 9.75 13.49 21.28
N LYS A 141 10.27 13.34 20.05
CA LYS A 141 11.39 14.14 19.55
C LYS A 141 11.03 15.63 19.49
N THR A 142 9.84 15.95 18.98
CA THR A 142 9.33 17.34 18.89
C THR A 142 9.17 17.98 20.26
N ILE A 143 8.59 17.28 21.24
CA ILE A 143 8.43 17.76 22.62
C ILE A 143 9.80 18.06 23.26
N ASN A 144 10.78 17.17 23.07
CA ASN A 144 12.12 17.38 23.62
C ASN A 144 12.79 18.64 23.04
N LEU A 145 12.67 18.86 21.73
CA LEU A 145 13.17 20.07 21.06
C LEU A 145 12.48 21.33 21.58
N GLN A 146 11.15 21.32 21.73
CA GLN A 146 10.39 22.46 22.29
C GLN A 146 10.84 22.77 23.73
N ASN A 147 11.01 21.76 24.57
CA ASN A 147 11.49 21.93 25.94
C ASN A 147 12.92 22.50 25.97
N LYS A 148 13.80 22.06 25.07
CA LYS A 148 15.17 22.60 24.94
C LYS A 148 15.16 24.07 24.50
N PHE A 149 14.26 24.46 23.62
CA PHE A 149 14.11 25.85 23.16
C PHE A 149 13.54 26.75 24.28
N HIS A 150 12.51 26.27 24.99
CA HIS A 150 11.93 26.99 26.13
C HIS A 150 12.95 27.25 27.25
N LYS A 151 13.77 26.24 27.59
CA LYS A 151 14.84 26.36 28.59
C LYS A 151 15.92 27.37 28.18
N GLN A 152 16.27 27.43 26.90
CA GLN A 152 17.20 28.45 26.38
C GLN A 152 16.61 29.87 26.48
N ASN A 153 15.35 30.06 26.10
CA ASN A 153 14.68 31.36 26.20
C ASN A 153 14.59 31.88 27.65
N LEU A 154 14.25 31.01 28.60
CA LEU A 154 14.29 31.35 30.03
C LEU A 154 15.69 31.81 30.45
N LYS A 155 16.75 31.06 30.06
CA LYS A 155 18.13 31.40 30.39
C LYS A 155 18.56 32.76 29.81
N CYS A 156 18.16 33.06 28.58
CA CYS A 156 18.41 34.37 27.95
C CYS A 156 17.68 35.51 28.67
N ARG A 157 16.44 35.29 29.12
CA ARG A 157 15.63 36.27 29.85
C ARG A 157 16.24 36.61 31.22
N PHE A 158 16.61 35.59 31.99
CA PHE A 158 17.31 35.76 33.27
C PHE A 158 18.65 36.47 33.11
N LYS A 159 19.39 36.18 32.04
CA LYS A 159 20.66 36.88 31.76
C LYS A 159 20.41 38.36 31.51
N LYS A 160 19.41 38.71 30.68
CA LYS A 160 19.06 40.10 30.33
C LYS A 160 18.57 40.92 31.53
N GLU A 161 17.82 40.30 32.45
CA GLU A 161 17.36 40.96 33.68
C GLU A 161 18.52 41.24 34.65
N ASN A 162 19.45 40.28 34.82
CA ASN A 162 20.63 40.48 35.64
C ASN A 162 21.58 41.56 35.08
N THR A 163 21.73 41.66 33.75
CA THR A 163 22.55 42.74 33.15
C THR A 163 21.92 44.12 33.36
N LYS A 164 20.58 44.22 33.34
CA LYS A 164 19.89 45.49 33.66
C LYS A 164 20.13 45.90 35.11
N ILE A 165 19.97 44.98 36.07
CA ILE A 165 20.15 45.28 37.50
C ILE A 165 21.60 45.73 37.79
N SER A 166 22.58 45.14 37.10
CA SER A 166 23.99 45.53 37.20
C SER A 166 24.32 46.93 36.70
N SER A 167 23.48 47.55 35.87
CA SER A 167 23.74 48.89 35.30
C SER A 167 23.15 50.04 36.13
N TYR A 168 22.45 49.72 37.24
CA TYR A 168 21.87 50.69 38.18
C TYR A 168 22.60 50.73 39.53
N LYS A 169 23.76 50.05 39.64
CA LYS A 169 24.71 50.17 40.75
C LYS A 169 25.95 50.92 40.27
#